data_AF-A0A2V2CWE4-F1
#
_entry.id   AF-A0A2V2CWE4-F1
#
_cell.length_a   1.000
_cell.length_b   1.000
_cell.length_c   1.000
_cell.angle_alpha   90.00
_cell.angle_beta   90.00
_cell.angle_gamma   90.00
#
_symmetry.space_group_name_H-M   'P 1'
#
loop_
_entity.id
_entity.type
_entity.pdbx_description
1 polymer ?
#
loop_
_entity_poly.entity_id
_entity_poly.type
_entity_poly.pdbx_seq_one_letter_code
_entity_poly.pdbx_strand_id
1 'polypeptide(L)'
;MELEQLRIFVAVARCGSFSLGAKKLYISHSTTSRAVAALEAELGVRLLERGNRVLGLTAAGERLLEEAEALLSAAEESAERVRAAAEEQDREKGE
;
A
#
# COMPACT_ATOMS: atom_id res chain seq x y z
N MET A 1 -3.65 10.54 3.47
CA MET A 1 -2.75 9.43 3.13
C MET A 1 -3.49 8.20 3.53
N GLU A 2 -4.02 7.48 2.55
CA GLU A 2 -4.92 6.36 2.76
C GLU A 2 -4.18 5.03 2.61
N LEU A 3 -4.59 4.00 3.36
CA LEU A 3 -4.01 2.66 3.25
C LEU A 3 -4.08 2.11 1.82
N GLU A 4 -5.12 2.47 1.05
CA GLU A 4 -5.23 2.06 -0.34
C GLU A 4 -4.15 2.70 -1.23
N GLN A 5 -3.82 3.97 -1.00
CA GLN A 5 -2.73 4.63 -1.72
C GLN A 5 -1.38 3.96 -1.39
N LEU A 6 -1.18 3.56 -0.14
CA LEU A 6 0.00 2.81 0.29
C LEU A 6 0.08 1.44 -0.39
N ARG A 7 -1.02 0.66 -0.42
CA ARG A 7 -1.07 -0.63 -1.13
C ARG A 7 -0.70 -0.50 -2.60
N ILE A 8 -1.27 0.51 -3.27
CA ILE A 8 -0.98 0.81 -4.68
C ILE A 8 0.50 1.18 -4.86
N PHE A 9 1.03 2.06 -4.02
CA PHE A 9 2.44 2.46 -4.07
C PHE A 9 3.38 1.27 -3.88
N VAL A 10 3.18 0.45 -2.85
CA VAL A 10 3.98 -0.76 -2.56
C VAL A 10 3.95 -1.72 -3.75
N ALA A 11 2.77 -1.96 -4.34
CA ALA A 11 2.63 -2.84 -5.51
C ALA A 11 3.42 -2.31 -6.72
N VAL A 12 3.38 -1.01 -6.98
CA VAL A 12 4.13 -0.38 -8.07
C VAL A 12 5.63 -0.39 -7.81
N ALA A 13 6.05 -0.04 -6.60
CA ALA A 13 7.45 0.01 -6.17
C ALA A 13 8.11 -1.37 -6.28
N ARG A 14 7.47 -2.42 -5.76
CA ARG A 14 8.00 -3.80 -5.85
C ARG A 14 8.00 -4.35 -7.28
N CYS A 15 7.10 -3.89 -8.14
CA CYS A 15 7.06 -4.33 -9.53
C CYS A 15 7.95 -3.52 -10.48
N GLY A 16 8.44 -2.35 -10.07
CA GLY A 16 9.16 -1.43 -10.95
C GLY A 16 8.33 -0.99 -12.17
N SER A 17 7.00 -1.07 -12.09
CA SER A 17 6.09 -0.77 -13.20
C SER A 17 4.67 -0.51 -12.73
N PHE A 18 4.10 0.61 -13.19
CA PHE A 18 2.68 0.92 -12.99
C PHE A 18 1.76 -0.15 -13.57
N SER A 19 2.05 -0.65 -14.77
CA SER A 19 1.21 -1.67 -15.42
C SER A 19 1.21 -2.99 -14.66
N LEU A 20 2.38 -3.43 -14.17
CA LEU A 20 2.47 -4.67 -13.38
C LEU A 20 1.84 -4.51 -12.00
N GLY A 21 2.06 -3.38 -11.33
CA GLY A 21 1.42 -3.07 -10.04
C GLY A 21 -0.10 -3.01 -10.15
N ALA A 22 -0.62 -2.34 -11.17
CA ALA A 22 -2.05 -2.28 -11.46
C ALA A 22 -2.64 -3.68 -11.72
N LYS A 23 -1.93 -4.51 -12.50
CA LYS A 23 -2.34 -5.90 -12.77
C LYS A 23 -2.40 -6.76 -11.51
N LYS A 24 -1.42 -6.61 -10.59
CA LYS A 24 -1.43 -7.35 -9.31
C LYS A 24 -2.63 -6.99 -8.43
N LEU A 25 -3.07 -5.73 -8.48
CA LEU A 25 -4.19 -5.24 -7.68
C LEU A 25 -5.53 -5.30 -8.44
N TYR A 26 -5.56 -5.84 -9.65
CA TYR A 26 -6.76 -5.92 -10.50
C TYR A 26 -7.43 -4.56 -10.74
N ILE A 27 -6.64 -3.47 -10.82
CA ILE A 27 -7.11 -2.11 -11.08
C ILE A 27 -6.56 -1.54 -12.39
N SER A 28 -7.13 -0.41 -12.83
CA SER A 28 -6.66 0.27 -14.04
C SER A 28 -5.35 1.04 -13.79
N HIS A 29 -4.49 1.12 -14.81
CA HIS A 29 -3.30 1.97 -14.79
C HIS A 29 -3.61 3.43 -14.42
N SER A 30 -4.75 3.96 -14.87
CA SER A 30 -5.17 5.33 -14.56
C SER A 30 -5.44 5.52 -13.06
N THR A 31 -6.02 4.52 -12.40
CA THR A 31 -6.27 4.51 -10.95
C THR A 31 -4.95 4.47 -10.20
N THR A 32 -4.05 3.55 -10.59
CA THR A 32 -2.73 3.40 -9.98
C THR A 32 -1.91 4.69 -10.08
N SER A 33 -1.85 5.30 -11.27
CA SER A 33 -1.11 6.54 -11.49
C SER A 33 -1.69 7.71 -10.70
N ARG A 34 -3.02 7.87 -10.66
CA ARG A 34 -3.68 8.92 -9.86
C ARG A 34 -3.42 8.74 -8.37
N ALA A 35 -3.49 7.52 -7.85
CA ALA A 35 -3.27 7.24 -6.44
C ALA A 35 -1.85 7.60 -6.00
N VAL A 36 -0.85 7.20 -6.78
CA VAL A 36 0.56 7.54 -6.49
C VAL A 36 0.79 9.06 -6.63
N ALA A 37 0.26 9.70 -7.66
CA ALA A 37 0.40 11.15 -7.83
C ALA A 37 -0.26 11.94 -6.69
N ALA A 38 -1.42 11.48 -6.20
CA ALA A 38 -2.09 12.08 -5.05
C ALA A 38 -1.26 11.90 -3.77
N LEU A 39 -0.63 10.73 -3.58
CA LEU A 39 0.24 10.46 -2.45
C LEU A 39 1.50 11.34 -2.47
N GLU A 40 2.16 11.48 -3.63
CA GLU A 40 3.28 12.39 -3.83
C GLU A 40 2.89 13.85 -3.54
N ALA A 41 1.71 14.27 -4.02
CA ALA A 41 1.21 15.62 -3.80
C ALA A 41 0.90 15.90 -2.32
N GLU A 42 0.32 14.93 -1.61
CA GLU A 42 0.03 15.05 -0.20
C GLU A 42 1.30 15.13 0.66
N LEU A 43 2.31 14.31 0.34
CA LEU A 43 3.58 14.30 1.07
C LEU A 43 4.52 15.45 0.65
N GLY A 44 4.22 16.15 -0.46
CA GLY A 44 5.04 17.23 -0.98
C GLY A 44 6.40 16.78 -1.54
N VAL A 45 6.58 15.47 -1.76
CA VAL A 45 7.82 14.87 -2.24
C VAL A 45 7.54 13.91 -3.39
N ARG A 46 8.51 13.76 -4.29
CA ARG A 46 8.44 12.68 -5.28
C ARG A 46 8.91 11.39 -4.63
N LEU A 47 8.23 10.30 -4.97
CA LEU A 47 8.52 8.96 -4.51
C LEU A 47 9.17 8.16 -5.65
N LEU A 48 8.82 8.46 -6.90
CA LEU A 48 9.27 7.73 -8.08
C LEU A 48 10.10 8.59 -9.03
N GLU A 49 11.13 7.99 -9.62
CA GLU A 49 11.99 8.60 -10.62
C GLU A 49 11.31 8.64 -12.00
N ARG A 50 11.43 9.77 -12.71
CA ARG A 50 10.92 9.90 -14.09
C ARG A 50 12.00 9.47 -15.09
N GLY A 51 12.01 8.19 -15.50
CA GLY A 51 12.98 7.66 -16.46
C GLY A 51 12.49 6.45 -17.26
N ASN A 52 12.74 6.45 -18.57
CA ASN A 52 12.22 5.45 -19.52
C ASN A 52 12.99 4.12 -19.46
N ARG A 53 12.39 3.14 -18.78
CA ARG A 53 12.28 1.69 -19.11
C ARG A 53 11.99 0.91 -17.83
N VAL A 54 12.50 1.40 -16.70
CA VAL A 54 12.34 0.83 -15.36
C VAL A 54 11.96 1.97 -14.42
N LEU A 55 10.90 1.76 -13.64
CA LEU A 55 10.50 2.70 -12.60
C LEU A 55 11.50 2.61 -11.43
N GLY A 56 12.21 3.70 -11.14
CA GLY A 56 13.08 3.81 -9.97
C GLY A 56 12.37 4.43 -8.77
N LEU A 57 12.82 4.09 -7.56
CA LEU A 57 12.45 4.79 -6.34
C LEU A 57 13.44 5.93 -6.08
N THR A 58 12.93 7.05 -5.59
CA THR A 58 13.74 8.10 -4.96
C THR A 58 14.13 7.66 -3.55
N ALA A 59 15.06 8.35 -2.87
CA ALA A 59 15.35 8.11 -1.46
C ALA A 59 14.11 8.23 -0.55
N ALA A 60 13.20 9.16 -0.86
CA ALA A 60 11.92 9.29 -0.15
C ALA A 60 10.98 8.11 -0.46
N GLY A 61 11.00 7.61 -1.70
CA GLY A 61 10.26 6.43 -2.11
C GLY A 61 10.74 5.15 -1.44
N GLU A 62 12.06 4.95 -1.31
CA GLU A 62 12.63 3.82 -0.57
C GLU A 62 12.21 3.86 0.90
N ARG A 63 12.31 5.03 1.53
CA ARG A 63 11.86 5.18 2.91
C ARG A 63 10.37 4.92 3.07
N LEU A 64 9.54 5.47 2.17
CA LEU A 64 8.10 5.23 2.24
C LEU A 64 7.75 3.76 2.01
N LEU A 65 8.51 3.03 1.19
CA LEU A 65 8.26 1.62 0.95
C LEU A 65 8.37 0.81 2.24
N GLU A 66 9.43 1.03 3.01
CA GLU A 66 9.63 0.37 4.31
C GLU A 66 8.51 0.72 5.31
N GLU A 67 8.18 2.01 5.44
CA GLU A 67 7.15 2.48 6.37
C GLU A 67 5.74 1.99 5.94
N ALA A 68 5.44 1.98 4.64
CA ALA A 68 4.16 1.55 4.11
C ALA A 68 3.94 0.05 4.34
N GLU A 69 4.98 -0.78 4.17
CA GLU A 69 4.89 -2.21 4.45
C GLU A 69 4.63 -2.48 5.94
N ALA A 70 5.31 -1.77 6.83
CA ALA A 70 5.08 -1.86 8.27
C ALA A 70 3.65 -1.44 8.66
N LEU A 71 3.16 -0.32 8.11
CA LEU A 71 1.80 0.18 8.38
C LEU A 71 0.72 -0.78 7.88
N LEU A 72 0.91 -1.37 6.70
CA LEU A 72 -0.03 -2.35 6.16
C LEU A 72 -0.07 -3.63 6.99
N SER A 73 1.10 -4.13 7.42
CA SER A 73 1.19 -5.28 8.35
C SER A 73 0.46 -5.00 9.66
N ALA A 74 0.73 -3.84 10.27
CA ALA A 74 0.08 -3.46 11.52
C ALA A 74 -1.45 -3.35 11.40
N ALA A 75 -1.95 -2.87 10.25
CA ALA A 75 -3.39 -2.82 9.97
C ALA A 75 -4.00 -4.23 9.85
N GLU A 76 -3.31 -5.15 9.18
CA GLU A 76 -3.74 -6.55 9.05
C GLU A 76 -3.76 -7.27 10.41
N GLU A 77 -2.68 -7.17 11.18
CA GLU A 77 -2.57 -7.73 12.53
C GLU A 77 -3.64 -7.15 13.49
N SER A 78 -3.99 -5.88 13.33
CA SER A 78 -5.05 -5.25 14.13
C SER A 78 -6.42 -5.84 13.78
N ALA A 79 -6.69 -6.05 12.50
CA ALA A 79 -7.94 -6.67 12.05
C ALA A 79 -8.05 -8.13 12.51
N GLU A 80 -6.94 -8.87 12.52
CA GLU A 80 -6.89 -10.25 13.04
C GLU A 80 -7.18 -10.30 14.54
N ARG A 81 -6.53 -9.45 15.34
CA ARG A 81 -6.77 -9.39 16.79
C ARG A 81 -8.23 -9.05 17.13
N VAL A 82 -8.84 -8.15 16.37
CA VAL A 82 -10.26 -7.81 16.56
C VAL A 82 -11.17 -9.00 16.22
N ARG A 83 -10.88 -9.76 15.16
CA ARG A 83 -11.65 -10.97 14.82
C ARG A 83 -11.49 -12.05 15.90
N ALA A 84 -10.27 -12.30 16.36
CA ALA A 84 -10.01 -13.27 17.43
C ALA A 84 -10.75 -12.92 18.73
N ALA A 85 -10.74 -11.64 19.13
CA ALA A 85 -11.47 -11.19 20.31
C ALA A 85 -13.00 -11.36 20.19
N ALA A 86 -13.56 -11.27 18.98
CA ALA A 86 -14.98 -11.53 18.74
C ALA A 86 -15.33 -13.02 18.87
N GLU A 87 -14.46 -13.91 18.35
CA GLU A 87 -14.66 -15.37 18.43
C GLU A 87 -14.63 -15.89 19.88
N GLU A 88 -13.79 -15.30 20.74
CA GLU A 88 -13.76 -15.60 22.18
C GLU A 88 -15.07 -15.22 22.89
N GLN A 89 -15.64 -14.06 22.54
CA GLN A 89 -16.92 -13.59 23.12
C GLN A 89 -18.12 -14.46 22.72
N ASP A 90 -18.11 -15.01 21.51
CA ASP A 90 -19.19 -15.88 21.04
C ASP A 90 -19.12 -17.27 21.69
N ARG A 91 -17.91 -17.74 22.02
CA ARG A 91 -17.71 -19.01 22.73
C ARG A 91 -18.18 -18.95 24.19
N GLU A 92 -17.91 -17.86 24.90
CA GLU A 92 -18.36 -17.67 26.29
C GLU A 92 -19.87 -17.47 26.44
N LYS A 93 -20.58 -17.02 25.38
CA LYS A 93 -22.04 -16.85 25.40
C LYS A 93 -22.83 -18.09 25.02
N GLY A 94 -22.16 -19.10 24.46
CA GLY A 94 -22.77 -20.37 24.05
C GLY A 94 -22.75 -21.46 25.13
N GLU A 95 -22.01 -21.25 26.23
CA GLU A 95 -22.00 -22.08 27.44
C GLU A 95 -23.01 -21.58 28.48
#